data_AF-A0A3N4H711-F1
#
_entry.id   AF-A0A3N4H711-F1
#
_cell.length_a   1.000
_cell.length_b   1.000
_cell.length_c   1.000
_cell.angle_alpha   90.00
_cell.angle_beta   90.00
_cell.angle_gamma   90.00
#
_symmetry.space_group_name_H-M   'P 1'
#
loop_
_entity.id
_entity.type
_entity.pdbx_description
1 polymer ?
#
loop_
_entity_poly.entity_id
_entity_poly.type
_entity_poly.pdbx_seq_one_letter_code
_entity_poly.pdbx_strand_id
1 'polypeptide(L)'
;MKAVSWFSWVLQQSPVFLYGLLPDNHYRGYLCFVKAARLCAYGWDITDDDVDEIDRLITEFLEYYETHIYKLRWKRLSACRPVIHQLKHVAQTIRILGPMSGYTQFPIERFI
;
A
#
# COMPACT_ATOMS: atom_id res chain seq x y z
N MET A 1 -16.13 -9.86 -0.96
CA MET A 1 -15.62 -8.89 0.02
C MET A 1 -15.80 -7.50 -0.59
N LYS A 2 -16.44 -6.54 0.11
CA LYS A 2 -16.57 -5.15 -0.36
C LYS A 2 -15.25 -4.40 -0.15
N ALA A 3 -14.91 -3.40 -0.98
CA ALA A 3 -13.61 -2.72 -0.87
C ALA A 3 -13.43 -2.01 0.48
N VAL A 4 -14.51 -1.45 1.05
CA VAL A 4 -14.48 -0.86 2.39
C VAL A 4 -14.11 -1.86 3.49
N SER A 5 -14.57 -3.11 3.38
CA SER A 5 -14.24 -4.18 4.34
C SER A 5 -12.78 -4.60 4.20
N TRP A 6 -12.31 -4.72 2.95
CA TRP A 6 -10.90 -4.99 2.67
C TRP A 6 -10.00 -3.89 3.22
N PHE A 7 -10.35 -2.64 2.98
CA PHE A 7 -9.61 -1.47 3.44
C PHE A 7 -9.52 -1.39 4.96
N SER A 8 -10.65 -1.59 5.65
CA SER A 8 -10.70 -1.64 7.12
C SER A 8 -9.84 -2.78 7.67
N TRP A 9 -9.85 -3.93 7.00
CA TRP A 9 -9.00 -5.05 7.38
C TRP A 9 -7.51 -4.70 7.26
N VAL A 10 -7.08 -4.15 6.10
CA VAL A 10 -5.67 -3.80 5.85
C VAL A 10 -5.16 -2.73 6.81
N LEU A 11 -5.93 -1.67 7.07
CA LEU A 11 -5.43 -0.53 7.83
C LEU A 11 -5.49 -0.69 9.35
N GLN A 12 -6.43 -1.51 9.85
CA GLN A 12 -6.71 -1.58 11.29
C GLN A 12 -6.53 -2.98 11.86
N GLN A 13 -7.06 -4.00 11.19
CA GLN A 13 -7.17 -5.34 11.76
C GLN A 13 -5.87 -6.13 11.53
N SER A 14 -5.38 -6.15 10.29
CA SER A 14 -4.25 -6.98 9.89
C SER A 14 -2.95 -6.67 10.65
N PRO A 15 -2.59 -5.43 11.04
CA PRO A 15 -1.39 -5.20 11.83
C PRO A 15 -1.45 -5.91 13.18
N VAL A 16 -2.63 -5.95 13.81
CA VAL A 16 -2.84 -6.61 15.10
C VAL A 16 -2.88 -8.12 14.93
N PHE A 17 -3.66 -8.62 13.97
CA PHE A 17 -3.83 -10.08 13.78
C PHE A 17 -2.58 -10.78 13.26
N LEU A 18 -1.74 -10.08 12.49
CA LEU A 18 -0.53 -10.67 11.92
C LEU A 18 0.68 -10.54 12.85
N TYR A 19 0.57 -9.76 13.93
CA TYR A 19 1.64 -9.61 14.92
C TYR A 19 1.90 -10.94 15.63
N GLY A 20 3.16 -11.39 15.61
CA GLY A 20 3.55 -12.69 16.17
C GLY A 20 3.15 -13.91 15.33
N LEU A 21 2.31 -13.74 14.30
CA LEU A 21 1.94 -14.82 13.37
C LEU A 21 2.86 -14.86 12.14
N LEU A 22 3.23 -13.69 11.61
CA LEU A 22 4.19 -13.60 10.52
C LEU A 22 5.63 -13.57 11.04
N PRO A 23 6.59 -14.20 10.32
CA PRO A 23 8.00 -13.95 10.55
C PRO A 23 8.32 -12.46 10.47
N ASP A 24 9.26 -12.00 11.29
CA ASP A 24 9.53 -10.56 11.48
C ASP A 24 9.79 -9.81 10.17
N ASN A 25 10.58 -10.39 9.27
CA ASN A 25 10.86 -9.81 7.96
C ASN A 25 9.59 -9.60 7.12
N HIS A 26 8.66 -10.57 7.13
CA HIS A 26 7.40 -10.48 6.41
C HIS A 26 6.44 -9.49 7.05
N TYR A 27 6.40 -9.47 8.38
CA TYR A 27 5.58 -8.53 9.13
C TYR A 27 6.03 -7.08 8.90
N ARG A 28 7.34 -6.80 9.00
CA ARG A 28 7.91 -5.47 8.77
C ARG A 28 7.68 -4.98 7.34
N GLY A 29 7.94 -5.83 6.34
CA GLY A 29 7.65 -5.51 4.95
C GLY A 29 6.17 -5.19 4.73
N TYR A 30 5.28 -6.00 5.30
CA TYR A 30 3.84 -5.74 5.24
C TYR A 30 3.44 -4.42 5.91
N LEU A 31 4.04 -4.08 7.05
CA LEU A 31 3.77 -2.83 7.75
C LEU A 31 4.19 -1.59 6.95
N CYS A 32 5.23 -1.65 6.11
CA CYS A 32 5.57 -0.53 5.23
C CYS A 32 4.41 -0.21 4.28
N PHE A 33 3.81 -1.24 3.67
CA PHE A 33 2.60 -1.08 2.85
C PHE A 33 1.42 -0.51 3.65
N VAL A 34 1.14 -1.05 4.84
CA VAL A 34 0.01 -0.58 5.65
C VAL A 34 0.18 0.89 6.04
N LYS A 35 1.39 1.30 6.44
CA LYS A 35 1.70 2.70 6.80
C LYS A 35 1.53 3.64 5.60
N ALA A 36 2.07 3.27 4.44
CA ALA A 36 1.90 4.05 3.21
C ALA A 36 0.42 4.20 2.83
N ALA A 37 -0.33 3.09 2.83
CA ALA A 37 -1.76 3.08 2.55
C ALA A 37 -2.54 3.94 3.55
N ARG A 38 -2.13 3.97 4.82
CA ARG A 38 -2.75 4.79 5.86
C ARG A 38 -2.54 6.29 5.63
N LEU A 39 -1.33 6.72 5.27
CA LEU A 39 -1.04 8.11 4.93
C LEU A 39 -1.85 8.56 3.70
N CYS A 40 -1.90 7.70 2.67
CA CYS A 40 -2.74 7.91 1.49
C CYS A 40 -4.24 8.05 1.81
N ALA A 41 -4.73 7.31 2.80
CA ALA A 41 -6.14 7.23 3.17
C ALA A 41 -6.65 8.42 3.98
N TYR A 42 -5.81 8.94 4.88
CA TYR A 42 -6.24 9.89 5.90
C TYR A 42 -5.62 11.30 5.76
N GLY A 43 -4.73 11.52 4.78
CA GLY A 43 -4.14 12.83 4.49
C GLY A 43 -5.07 13.75 3.70
N TRP A 44 -6.06 14.36 4.36
CA TRP A 44 -6.83 15.46 3.75
C TRP A 44 -5.94 16.68 3.49
N ASP A 45 -5.04 16.96 4.42
CA ASP A 45 -3.99 17.99 4.33
C ASP A 45 -2.62 17.32 4.16
N ILE A 46 -2.45 16.56 3.08
CA ILE A 46 -1.19 15.85 2.82
C ILE A 46 -0.06 16.85 2.55
N THR A 47 1.02 16.75 3.32
CA THR A 47 2.19 17.61 3.17
C THR A 47 3.22 16.98 2.22
N ASP A 48 4.18 17.76 1.73
CA ASP A 48 5.26 17.20 0.90
C ASP A 48 6.09 16.15 1.64
N ASP A 49 6.30 16.35 2.95
CA ASP A 49 6.97 15.40 3.86
C ASP A 49 6.19 14.09 3.98
N ASP A 50 4.85 14.16 4.06
CA ASP A 50 4.00 12.95 4.07
C ASP A 50 4.14 12.18 2.77
N VAL A 51 4.22 12.88 1.63
CA VAL A 51 4.39 12.24 0.32
C VAL A 51 5.79 11.63 0.17
N ASP A 52 6.84 12.27 0.72
CA ASP A 52 8.19 11.69 0.77
C ASP A 52 8.22 10.43 1.64
N GLU A 53 7.53 10.44 2.77
CA GLU A 53 7.38 9.26 3.63
C GLU A 53 6.58 8.14 2.94
N ILE A 54 5.53 8.48 2.17
CA ILE A 54 4.80 7.51 1.34
C ILE A 54 5.75 6.88 0.31
N ASP A 55 6.55 7.68 -0.40
CA ASP A 55 7.49 7.18 -1.41
C ASP A 55 8.53 6.23 -0.79
N ARG A 56 9.09 6.62 0.36
CA ARG A 56 10.04 5.80 1.12
C ARG A 56 9.42 4.47 1.54
N LEU A 57 8.24 4.50 2.16
CA LEU A 57 7.54 3.30 2.64
C LEU A 57 7.14 2.36 1.50
N ILE A 58 6.69 2.91 0.37
CA ILE A 58 6.36 2.12 -0.82
C ILE A 58 7.61 1.49 -1.40
N THR A 59 8.70 2.24 -1.51
CA THR A 59 9.99 1.73 -2.00
C THR A 59 10.48 0.57 -1.14
N GLU A 60 10.48 0.72 0.19
CA GLU A 60 10.85 -0.35 1.13
C GLU A 60 9.94 -1.58 0.99
N PHE A 61 8.62 -1.37 0.82
CA PHE A 61 7.70 -2.47 0.58
C PHE A 61 8.00 -3.20 -0.73
N LEU A 62 8.29 -2.47 -1.82
CA LEU A 62 8.59 -3.04 -3.13
C LEU A 62 9.90 -3.82 -3.09
N GLU A 63 10.95 -3.29 -2.45
CA GLU A 63 12.21 -4.00 -2.25
C GLU A 63 12.00 -5.31 -1.46
N TYR A 64 11.23 -5.25 -0.37
CA TYR A 64 10.82 -6.45 0.37
C TYR A 64 10.05 -7.42 -0.52
N TYR A 65 9.09 -6.94 -1.31
CA TYR A 65 8.26 -7.77 -2.18
C TYR A 65 9.11 -8.47 -3.23
N GLU A 66 10.01 -7.75 -3.88
CA GLU A 66 10.91 -8.29 -4.92
C GLU A 66 11.86 -9.35 -4.36
N THR A 67 12.43 -9.11 -3.17
CA THR A 67 13.42 -9.99 -2.56
C THR A 67 12.81 -11.21 -1.86
N HIS A 68 11.66 -11.06 -1.18
CA HIS A 68 11.08 -12.10 -0.32
C HIS A 68 9.87 -12.79 -0.95
N ILE A 69 9.03 -12.06 -1.69
CA ILE A 69 7.81 -12.60 -2.30
C ILE A 69 8.06 -13.06 -3.73
N TYR A 70 8.55 -12.19 -4.61
CA TYR A 70 8.93 -12.55 -5.99
C TYR A 70 10.23 -13.37 -6.04
N LYS A 71 11.17 -13.08 -5.13
CA LYS A 71 12.51 -13.71 -5.03
C LYS A 71 13.35 -13.59 -6.30
N LEU A 72 13.10 -12.57 -7.13
CA LEU A 72 13.83 -12.33 -8.38
C LEU A 72 13.88 -13.56 -9.32
N ARG A 73 12.80 -14.36 -9.35
CA ARG A 73 12.72 -15.60 -10.12
C ARG A 73 11.66 -15.51 -11.20
N TRP A 74 12.05 -15.70 -12.47
CA TRP A 74 11.13 -15.72 -13.60
C TRP A 74 9.92 -16.66 -13.41
N LYS A 75 10.13 -17.84 -12.82
CA LYS A 75 9.03 -18.80 -12.52
C LYS A 75 7.95 -18.24 -11.58
N ARG A 76 8.19 -17.11 -10.91
CA ARG A 76 7.26 -16.44 -10.00
C ARG A 76 6.75 -15.11 -10.56
N LEU A 77 6.89 -14.86 -11.86
CA LEU A 77 6.43 -13.63 -12.52
C LEU A 77 4.94 -13.34 -12.28
N SER A 78 4.13 -14.38 -12.05
CA SER A 78 2.72 -14.24 -11.65
C SER A 78 2.50 -13.44 -10.36
N ALA A 79 3.51 -13.32 -9.49
CA ALA A 79 3.48 -12.45 -8.32
C ALA A 79 3.63 -10.96 -8.68
N CYS A 80 4.32 -10.63 -9.76
CA CYS A 80 4.54 -9.25 -10.23
C CYS A 80 3.31 -8.70 -10.97
N ARG A 81 2.18 -8.64 -10.27
CA ARG A 81 0.95 -8.12 -10.85
C ARG A 81 1.08 -6.63 -11.16
N PRO A 82 0.37 -6.11 -12.19
CA PRO A 82 0.38 -4.68 -12.52
C PRO A 82 0.08 -3.76 -11.32
N VAL A 83 -0.82 -4.19 -10.42
CA VAL A 83 -1.17 -3.45 -9.20
C VAL A 83 0.02 -3.26 -8.25
N ILE A 84 0.98 -4.20 -8.21
CA ILE A 84 2.19 -4.07 -7.39
C ILE A 84 3.11 -3.01 -8.01
N HIS A 85 3.30 -3.04 -9.32
CA HIS A 85 4.10 -2.02 -10.03
C HIS A 85 3.49 -0.62 -9.90
N GLN A 86 2.16 -0.52 -9.97
CA GLN A 86 1.43 0.75 -9.86
C GLN A 86 1.71 1.48 -8.54
N LEU A 87 2.05 0.76 -7.46
CA LEU A 87 2.40 1.40 -6.18
C LEU A 87 3.55 2.39 -6.32
N LYS A 88 4.54 2.12 -7.17
CA LYS A 88 5.70 3.00 -7.40
C LYS A 88 5.30 4.41 -7.85
N HIS A 89 4.15 4.54 -8.51
CA HIS A 89 3.69 5.81 -9.06
C HIS A 89 2.80 6.60 -8.09
N VAL A 90 2.47 6.06 -6.92
CA VAL A 90 1.52 6.66 -5.98
C VAL A 90 2.01 8.03 -5.51
N ALA A 91 3.24 8.15 -5.02
CA ALA A 91 3.77 9.41 -4.51
C ALA A 91 3.77 10.49 -5.60
N GLN A 92 4.33 10.18 -6.78
CA GLN A 92 4.31 11.09 -7.92
C GLN A 92 2.88 11.51 -8.33
N THR A 93 1.93 10.57 -8.31
CA THR A 93 0.54 10.86 -8.64
C THR A 93 -0.07 11.85 -7.65
N ILE A 94 0.20 11.69 -6.35
CA ILE A 94 -0.26 12.62 -5.32
C ILE A 94 0.35 14.01 -5.54
N ARG A 95 1.63 14.10 -5.92
CA ARG A 95 2.27 15.40 -6.23
C ARG A 95 1.62 16.13 -7.41
N ILE A 96 1.13 15.39 -8.40
CA ILE A 96 0.56 15.95 -9.62
C ILE A 96 -0.93 16.28 -9.45
N LEU A 97 -1.69 15.37 -8.82
CA LEU A 97 -3.16 15.42 -8.75
C LEU A 97 -3.70 15.87 -7.40
N GLY A 98 -2.85 15.98 -6.38
CA GLY A 98 -3.24 16.23 -5.00
C GLY A 98 -3.65 14.95 -4.26
N PRO A 99 -4.30 15.09 -3.09
CA PRO A 99 -4.67 13.97 -2.22
C PRO A 99 -5.51 12.90 -2.94
N MET A 100 -5.20 11.64 -2.66
CA MET A 100 -5.87 10.49 -3.29
C MET A 100 -7.38 10.45 -3.00
N SER A 101 -7.81 11.01 -1.87
CA SER A 101 -9.22 11.15 -1.48
C SER A 101 -10.07 11.82 -2.57
N GLY A 102 -9.49 12.74 -3.36
CA GLY A 102 -10.16 13.44 -4.45
C GLY A 102 -10.48 12.59 -5.68
N TYR A 103 -9.84 11.43 -5.85
CA TYR A 103 -10.00 10.58 -7.04
C TYR A 103 -10.12 9.08 -6.73
N THR A 104 -10.35 8.69 -5.47
CA THR A 104 -10.64 7.28 -5.15
C THR A 104 -11.95 6.79 -5.76
N GLN A 105 -12.08 5.48 -5.93
CA GLN A 105 -13.31 4.85 -6.41
C GLN A 105 -14.34 4.58 -5.30
N PHE A 106 -13.99 4.74 -4.02
CA PHE A 106 -14.88 4.46 -2.88
C PHE A 106 -16.23 5.20 -2.94
N PRO A 107 -16.33 6.46 -3.42
CA PRO A 107 -17.63 7.12 -3.56
C PRO A 107 -18.53 6.43 -4.59
N ILE A 108 -17.98 5.97 -5.71
CA ILE A 108 -18.74 5.34 -6.80
C ILE A 108 -19.26 3.95 -6.39
N GLU A 109 -18.47 3.20 -5.61
CA GLU A 109 -18.88 1.88 -5.10
C GLU A 109 -20.13 1.92 -4.20
N ARG A 110 -20.54 3.09 -3.70
CA ARG A 110 -21.79 3.24 -2.93
C ARG A 110 -23.05 3.18 -3.80
N PHE A 111 -22.90 3.35 -5.11
CA PHE A 111 -24.01 3.43 -6.06
C PHE A 111 -24.15 2.17 -6.95
N ILE A 112 -23.29 1.17 -6.76
CA ILE A 112 -23.29 -0.12 -7.46
C ILE A 112 -23.72 -1.21 -6.48
#